data_AF-A0A2T8HIZ3-F1
#
_entry.id   AF-A0A2T8HIZ3-F1
#
_cell.length_a   1.000
_cell.length_b   1.000
_cell.length_c   1.000
_cell.angle_alpha   90.00
_cell.angle_beta   90.00
_cell.angle_gamma   90.00
#
_symmetry.space_group_name_H-M   'P 1'
#
loop_
_entity.id
_entity.type
_entity.pdbx_description
1 polymer ?
#
loop_
_entity_poly.entity_id
_entity_poly.type
_entity_poly.pdbx_seq_one_letter_code
_entity_poly.pdbx_strand_id
1 'polypeptide(L)'
;MKRFYQTRWEIMPDRIVLYPHRTFSMIAIFLLLLGTGLAVLLYNQGENLKSLWPIALAWLLVTILLGASARNCLVFDNQAGMLYHKWLGILTTRNLSFSELYGINVVNQSGLGGYSYKLFRKKARYGRGIAVSSGYSKANDENAVAFVTEVIPKIHAFLDQHDKLSNPEIVPVTSLRYFRQDGDQYVVRGAKLSNILYGLLFIIMSIWIALGVPEKTFGIYIAQVFVLLLVVIFVNSIFIKFVFDPQQRTVKRTALFSYMNKEYSFEHFLGVQAVRHTTNMIYTGTSVHLHFLDVPKSNKAIELEVASYYRVKNVDRFIQEFHQVMPLQDSPSSTAASI
;
A
#
# COMPACT_ATOMS: atom_id res chain seq x y z
N MET A 1 -22.28 1.34 -20.51
CA MET A 1 -22.46 2.82 -20.43
C MET A 1 -21.56 3.36 -19.31
N LYS A 2 -20.65 4.31 -19.56
CA LYS A 2 -19.66 4.74 -18.54
C LYS A 2 -20.36 5.40 -17.34
N ARG A 3 -20.17 4.86 -16.13
CA ARG A 3 -20.85 5.38 -14.93
C ARG A 3 -20.30 6.75 -14.54
N PHE A 4 -21.19 7.69 -14.21
CA PHE A 4 -20.84 9.09 -13.92
C PHE A 4 -19.83 9.28 -12.76
N TYR A 5 -19.84 8.37 -11.78
CA TYR A 5 -19.02 8.47 -10.57
C TYR A 5 -17.66 7.75 -10.66
N GLN A 6 -17.40 7.01 -11.74
CA GLN A 6 -16.13 6.29 -11.93
C GLN A 6 -15.17 7.10 -12.82
N THR A 7 -13.95 6.57 -13.02
CA THR A 7 -12.95 7.18 -13.90
C THR A 7 -13.56 7.55 -15.25
N ARG A 8 -13.33 8.80 -15.68
CA ARG A 8 -13.56 9.23 -17.07
C ARG A 8 -12.23 9.57 -17.71
N TRP A 9 -12.14 9.35 -19.01
CA TRP A 9 -10.95 9.68 -19.79
C TRP A 9 -11.32 10.32 -21.12
N GLU A 10 -10.38 11.10 -21.64
CA GLU A 10 -10.40 11.68 -22.97
C GLU A 10 -9.09 11.29 -23.66
N ILE A 11 -9.20 10.68 -24.83
CA ILE A 11 -8.04 10.24 -25.62
C ILE A 11 -7.97 11.14 -26.85
N MET A 12 -6.88 11.88 -26.95
CA MET A 12 -6.47 12.67 -28.11
C MET A 12 -5.20 12.03 -28.71
N PRO A 13 -4.81 12.36 -29.96
CA PRO A 13 -3.65 11.75 -30.61
C PRO A 13 -2.36 11.85 -29.78
N ASP A 14 -2.09 13.02 -29.21
CA ASP A 14 -0.87 13.31 -28.45
C ASP A 14 -1.10 13.50 -26.96
N ARG A 15 -2.33 13.27 -26.48
CA ARG A 15 -2.69 13.58 -25.09
C ARG A 15 -3.77 12.65 -24.55
N ILE A 16 -3.58 12.20 -23.32
CA ILE A 16 -4.60 11.45 -22.57
C ILE A 16 -4.91 12.20 -21.29
N VAL A 17 -6.19 12.50 -21.06
CA VAL A 17 -6.66 13.16 -19.82
C VAL A 17 -7.48 12.18 -19.00
N LEU A 18 -7.13 11.99 -17.73
CA LEU A 18 -7.83 11.10 -16.80
C LEU A 18 -8.45 11.89 -15.65
N TYR A 19 -9.67 11.51 -15.26
CA TYR A 19 -10.42 12.06 -14.13
C TYR A 19 -10.71 10.94 -13.11
N PRO A 20 -9.76 10.60 -12.23
CA PRO A 20 -9.88 9.45 -11.32
C PRO A 20 -10.79 9.70 -10.11
N HIS A 21 -11.03 10.95 -9.73
CA HIS A 21 -11.69 11.32 -8.47
C HIS A 21 -13.16 11.73 -8.61
N ARG A 22 -13.86 11.22 -9.64
CA ARG A 22 -15.27 11.58 -9.93
C ARG A 22 -16.27 11.18 -8.85
N THR A 23 -15.93 10.24 -7.98
CA THR A 23 -16.76 9.87 -6.82
C THR A 23 -17.05 11.07 -5.91
N PHE A 24 -16.14 12.04 -5.83
CA PHE A 24 -16.37 13.26 -5.05
C PHE A 24 -17.52 14.12 -5.61
N SER A 25 -17.85 14.05 -6.91
CA SER A 25 -19.04 14.71 -7.43
C SER A 25 -20.32 14.12 -6.82
N MET A 26 -20.38 12.80 -6.70
CA MET A 26 -21.55 12.12 -6.12
C MET A 26 -21.67 12.43 -4.62
N ILE A 27 -20.55 12.41 -3.89
CA ILE A 27 -20.53 12.77 -2.47
C ILE A 27 -20.95 14.23 -2.28
N ALA A 28 -20.49 15.16 -3.13
CA ALA A 28 -20.90 16.55 -3.07
C ALA A 28 -22.40 16.73 -3.32
N ILE A 29 -22.98 16.05 -4.31
CA ILE A 29 -24.43 16.07 -4.55
C ILE A 29 -25.19 15.53 -3.33
N PHE A 30 -24.74 14.41 -2.76
CA PHE A 30 -25.36 13.83 -1.57
C PHE A 30 -25.30 14.78 -0.36
N LEU A 31 -24.14 15.37 -0.09
CA LEU A 31 -23.97 16.35 1.00
C LEU A 31 -24.79 17.61 0.77
N LEU A 32 -24.94 18.06 -0.49
CA LEU A 32 -25.81 19.18 -0.82
C LEU A 32 -27.26 18.87 -0.46
N LEU A 33 -27.78 17.72 -0.91
CA LEU A 33 -29.15 17.29 -0.61
C LEU A 33 -29.39 17.13 0.90
N LEU A 34 -28.43 16.54 1.62
CA LEU A 34 -28.50 16.34 3.06
C LEU A 34 -28.49 17.68 3.81
N GLY A 35 -27.60 18.60 3.42
CA GLY A 35 -27.52 19.93 4.00
C GLY A 35 -28.80 20.75 3.74
N THR A 36 -29.33 20.70 2.52
CA THR A 36 -30.60 21.36 2.18
C THR A 36 -31.77 20.76 2.97
N GLY A 37 -31.86 19.43 3.07
CA GLY A 37 -32.91 18.76 3.84
C GLY A 37 -32.86 19.11 5.32
N LEU A 38 -31.67 19.14 5.93
CA LEU A 38 -31.49 19.55 7.32
C LEU A 38 -31.88 21.02 7.53
N ALA A 39 -31.49 21.91 6.61
CA ALA A 39 -31.85 23.32 6.70
C ALA A 39 -33.38 23.55 6.65
N VAL A 40 -34.08 22.81 5.78
CA VAL A 40 -35.56 22.85 5.70
C VAL A 40 -36.20 22.33 6.98
N LEU A 41 -35.69 21.23 7.55
CA LEU A 41 -36.20 20.68 8.81
C LEU A 41 -36.04 21.66 9.97
N LEU A 42 -34.85 22.27 10.12
CA LEU A 42 -34.59 23.25 11.18
C LEU A 42 -35.45 24.50 11.02
N TYR A 43 -35.64 24.97 9.78
CA TYR A 43 -36.55 26.08 9.50
C TYR A 43 -37.99 25.77 9.95
N ASN A 44 -38.49 24.57 9.65
CA ASN A 44 -39.84 24.15 10.06
C ASN A 44 -40.01 23.97 11.57
N GLN A 45 -38.92 23.79 12.32
CA GLN A 45 -38.92 23.74 13.80
C GLN A 45 -38.87 25.12 14.45
N GLY A 46 -38.88 26.20 13.66
CA GLY A 46 -38.84 27.57 14.15
C GLY A 46 -37.46 28.04 14.58
N GLU A 47 -36.40 27.30 14.22
CA GLU A 47 -35.03 27.70 14.52
C GLU A 47 -34.64 29.00 13.80
N ASN A 48 -33.89 29.85 14.49
CA ASN A 48 -33.44 31.12 13.92
C ASN A 48 -32.32 30.87 12.90
N LEU A 49 -32.67 30.96 11.61
CA LEU A 49 -31.76 30.78 10.48
C LEU A 49 -30.49 31.64 10.56
N LYS A 50 -30.53 32.81 11.22
CA LYS A 50 -29.35 33.68 11.38
C LYS A 50 -28.26 33.01 12.24
N SER A 51 -28.66 32.22 13.24
CA SER A 51 -27.73 31.49 14.11
C SER A 51 -27.03 30.34 13.35
N LEU A 52 -27.72 29.75 12.38
CA LEU A 52 -27.26 28.60 11.61
C LEU A 52 -26.39 28.97 10.39
N TRP A 53 -26.35 30.26 10.00
CA TRP A 53 -25.63 30.72 8.82
C TRP A 53 -24.13 30.34 8.80
N PRO A 54 -23.35 30.46 9.89
CA PRO A 54 -21.94 30.06 9.87
C PRO A 54 -21.75 28.56 9.57
N ILE A 55 -22.64 27.72 10.12
CA ILE A 55 -22.62 26.27 9.92
C ILE A 55 -23.01 25.93 8.47
N ALA A 56 -24.06 26.59 7.96
CA ALA A 56 -24.50 26.42 6.57
C ALA A 56 -23.42 26.85 5.58
N LEU A 57 -22.71 27.95 5.85
CA LEU A 57 -21.61 28.43 5.02
C LEU A 57 -20.43 27.45 5.04
N ALA A 58 -20.04 26.96 6.21
CA ALA A 58 -18.98 25.95 6.33
C ALA A 58 -19.35 24.66 5.59
N TRP A 59 -20.60 24.20 5.72
CA TRP A 59 -21.11 23.03 5.00
C TRP A 59 -21.08 23.23 3.48
N LEU A 60 -21.55 24.38 3.01
CA LEU A 60 -21.54 24.73 1.60
C LEU A 60 -20.11 24.78 1.06
N LEU A 61 -19.17 25.39 1.80
CA LEU A 61 -17.76 25.45 1.43
C LEU A 61 -17.16 24.05 1.26
N VAL A 62 -17.38 23.16 2.23
CA VAL A 62 -16.91 21.76 2.17
C VAL A 62 -17.51 21.04 0.96
N THR A 63 -18.80 21.24 0.72
CA THR A 63 -19.51 20.63 -0.42
C THR A 63 -18.94 21.12 -1.77
N ILE A 64 -18.71 22.42 -1.90
CA ILE A 64 -18.09 23.02 -3.10
C ILE A 64 -16.67 22.50 -3.29
N LEU A 65 -15.86 22.43 -2.23
CA LEU A 65 -14.49 21.93 -2.28
C LEU A 65 -14.42 20.46 -2.72
N LEU A 66 -15.33 19.61 -2.23
CA LEU A 66 -15.45 18.22 -2.67
C LEU A 66 -15.88 18.13 -4.13
N GLY A 67 -16.91 18.88 -4.54
CA GLY A 67 -17.38 18.92 -5.93
C GLY A 67 -16.29 19.40 -6.89
N ALA A 68 -15.53 20.42 -6.49
CA ALA A 68 -14.41 20.94 -7.25
C ALA A 68 -13.25 19.92 -7.32
N SER A 69 -12.95 19.21 -6.22
CA SER A 69 -11.93 18.15 -6.18
C SER A 69 -12.21 17.00 -7.16
N ALA A 70 -13.47 16.79 -7.55
CA ALA A 70 -13.81 15.82 -8.58
C ALA A 70 -13.28 16.19 -9.98
N ARG A 71 -12.91 17.46 -10.20
CA ARG A 71 -12.29 17.96 -11.44
C ARG A 71 -10.77 17.75 -11.47
N ASN A 72 -10.16 17.24 -10.39
CA ASN A 72 -8.76 16.89 -10.39
C ASN A 72 -8.46 15.90 -11.51
N CYS A 73 -7.47 16.22 -12.35
CA CYS A 73 -7.15 15.42 -13.52
C CYS A 73 -5.66 15.20 -13.71
N LEU A 74 -5.34 14.13 -14.43
CA LEU A 74 -4.00 13.79 -14.87
C LEU A 74 -3.94 13.94 -16.38
N VAL A 75 -2.97 14.69 -16.88
CA VAL A 75 -2.76 14.90 -18.30
C VAL A 75 -1.43 14.26 -18.69
N PHE A 76 -1.50 13.19 -19.47
CA PHE A 76 -0.35 12.59 -20.13
C PHE A 76 -0.18 13.31 -21.47
N ASP A 77 0.91 14.05 -21.61
CA ASP A 77 1.25 14.79 -22.82
C ASP A 77 2.42 14.10 -23.51
N ASN A 78 2.14 13.48 -24.66
CA ASN A 78 3.14 12.73 -25.42
C ASN A 78 4.19 13.67 -26.00
N GLN A 79 3.80 14.78 -26.63
CA GLN A 79 4.76 15.71 -27.23
C GLN A 79 5.77 16.25 -26.22
N ALA A 80 5.31 16.60 -25.03
CA ALA A 80 6.20 17.07 -23.96
C ALA A 80 6.96 15.91 -23.26
N GLY A 81 6.50 14.66 -23.38
CA GLY A 81 6.99 13.54 -22.58
C GLY A 81 6.71 13.69 -21.09
N MET A 82 5.60 14.33 -20.72
CA MET A 82 5.33 14.80 -19.37
C MET A 82 3.94 14.43 -18.88
N LEU A 83 3.86 14.07 -17.60
CA LEU A 83 2.63 13.92 -16.84
C LEU A 83 2.38 15.16 -15.98
N TYR A 84 1.23 15.79 -16.17
CA TYR A 84 0.77 16.93 -15.37
C TYR A 84 -0.36 16.49 -14.43
N HIS A 85 -0.24 16.85 -13.16
CA HIS A 85 -1.34 16.72 -12.19
C HIS A 85 -2.01 18.08 -12.01
N LYS A 86 -3.24 18.21 -12.47
CA LYS A 86 -4.02 19.45 -12.34
C LYS A 86 -5.03 19.34 -11.20
N TRP A 87 -4.89 20.22 -10.22
CA TRP A 87 -5.87 20.43 -9.16
C TRP A 87 -7.01 21.32 -9.68
N LEU A 88 -8.25 20.91 -9.39
CA LEU A 88 -9.50 21.46 -9.92
C LEU A 88 -9.59 21.49 -11.46
N GLY A 89 -8.72 20.75 -12.15
CA GLY A 89 -8.62 20.72 -13.61
C GLY A 89 -7.88 21.91 -14.22
N ILE A 90 -7.41 22.87 -13.41
CA ILE A 90 -6.84 24.13 -13.88
C ILE A 90 -5.39 24.29 -13.41
N LEU A 91 -5.16 24.14 -12.10
CA LEU A 91 -3.87 24.47 -11.48
C LEU A 91 -2.94 23.26 -11.50
N THR A 92 -1.88 23.35 -12.29
CA THR A 92 -0.86 22.30 -12.33
C THR A 92 -0.07 22.28 -11.02
N THR A 93 -0.23 21.21 -10.24
CA THR A 93 0.41 21.04 -8.93
C THR A 93 1.70 20.24 -9.00
N ARG A 94 1.83 19.34 -9.99
CA ARG A 94 3.01 18.47 -10.15
C ARG A 94 3.24 18.15 -11.62
N ASN A 95 4.52 18.13 -11.99
CA ASN A 95 4.99 17.76 -13.33
C ASN A 95 5.98 16.62 -13.17
N LEU A 96 5.87 15.57 -13.98
CA LEU A 96 6.75 14.41 -13.94
C LEU A 96 7.11 14.01 -15.37
N SER A 97 8.40 13.82 -15.64
CA SER A 97 8.84 13.22 -16.91
C SER A 97 8.40 11.77 -17.01
N PHE A 98 8.03 11.33 -18.22
CA PHE A 98 7.76 9.92 -18.52
C PHE A 98 8.94 9.02 -18.19
N SER A 99 10.18 9.50 -18.34
CA SER A 99 11.38 8.76 -17.95
C SER A 99 11.45 8.42 -16.44
N GLU A 100 10.73 9.15 -15.58
CA GLU A 100 10.64 8.86 -14.14
C GLU A 100 9.53 7.86 -13.80
N LEU A 101 8.66 7.54 -14.75
CA LEU A 101 7.49 6.68 -14.55
C LEU A 101 7.86 5.23 -14.85
N TYR A 102 7.33 4.31 -14.06
CA TYR A 102 7.53 2.88 -14.25
C TYR A 102 6.41 2.27 -15.08
N GLY A 103 5.16 2.52 -14.68
CA GLY A 103 4.00 1.91 -15.31
C GLY A 103 2.78 1.91 -14.40
N ILE A 104 1.65 1.49 -14.96
CA ILE A 104 0.38 1.37 -14.24
C ILE A 104 0.22 -0.06 -13.77
N ASN A 105 0.03 -0.25 -12.47
CA ASN A 105 -0.25 -1.57 -11.89
C ASN A 105 -1.58 -1.55 -11.13
N VAL A 106 -2.17 -2.74 -11.00
CA VAL A 106 -3.32 -2.98 -10.14
C VAL A 106 -2.88 -2.93 -8.68
N VAL A 107 -3.66 -2.24 -7.85
CA VAL A 107 -3.47 -2.18 -6.40
C VAL A 107 -4.75 -2.62 -5.72
N ASN A 108 -4.68 -3.76 -5.05
CA ASN A 108 -5.76 -4.28 -4.23
C ASN A 108 -5.89 -3.47 -2.93
N GLN A 109 -7.12 -3.16 -2.54
CA GLN A 109 -7.41 -2.42 -1.32
C GLN A 109 -7.66 -3.42 -0.19
N SER A 110 -6.85 -3.33 0.87
CA SER A 110 -7.03 -4.16 2.07
C SER A 110 -8.31 -3.74 2.80
N GLY A 111 -9.21 -4.69 3.11
CA GLY A 111 -10.42 -4.45 3.92
C GLY A 111 -11.72 -4.75 3.18
N LEU A 112 -12.32 -3.74 2.54
CA LEU A 112 -13.67 -3.81 1.95
C LEU A 112 -13.76 -4.59 0.62
N GLY A 113 -12.64 -5.13 0.14
CA GLY A 113 -12.54 -5.72 -1.19
C GLY A 113 -12.54 -4.66 -2.29
N GLY A 114 -11.81 -4.92 -3.36
CA GLY A 114 -11.72 -4.02 -4.51
C GLY A 114 -10.29 -3.66 -4.88
N TYR A 115 -10.14 -3.03 -6.03
CA TYR A 115 -8.87 -2.71 -6.65
C TYR A 115 -8.92 -1.35 -7.35
N SER A 116 -7.76 -0.78 -7.61
CA SER A 116 -7.61 0.45 -8.38
C SER A 116 -6.31 0.41 -9.16
N TYR A 117 -6.27 1.09 -10.31
CA TYR A 117 -5.06 1.24 -11.08
C TYR A 117 -4.29 2.47 -10.60
N LYS A 118 -3.00 2.28 -10.35
CA LYS A 118 -2.10 3.35 -9.94
C LYS A 118 -0.85 3.35 -10.80
N LEU A 119 -0.41 4.56 -11.14
CA LEU A 119 0.85 4.80 -11.82
C LEU A 119 1.98 4.92 -10.79
N PHE A 120 3.07 4.18 -11.03
CA PHE A 120 4.23 4.17 -10.16
C PHE A 120 5.42 4.90 -10.76
N ARG A 121 6.29 5.41 -9.90
CA ARG A 121 7.55 6.04 -10.32
C ARG A 121 8.68 5.01 -10.22
N LYS A 122 9.67 5.07 -11.10
CA LYS A 122 10.83 4.16 -11.08
C LYS A 122 11.58 4.18 -9.75
N LYS A 123 11.66 5.36 -9.11
CA LYS A 123 12.28 5.58 -7.79
C LYS A 123 11.42 5.18 -6.57
N ALA A 124 10.19 4.73 -6.79
CA ALA A 124 9.23 4.40 -5.74
C ALA A 124 8.19 3.40 -6.28
N ARG A 125 8.67 2.23 -6.75
CA ARG A 125 7.82 1.21 -7.42
C ARG A 125 6.82 0.60 -6.46
N TYR A 126 7.19 0.51 -5.18
CA TYR A 126 6.33 -0.04 -4.12
C TYR A 126 5.69 1.06 -3.25
N GLY A 127 5.60 2.30 -3.77
CA GLY A 127 5.09 3.45 -3.03
C GLY A 127 3.57 3.60 -3.02
N ARG A 128 3.09 4.82 -2.71
CA ARG A 128 1.64 5.14 -2.73
C ARG A 128 1.01 4.98 -4.13
N GLY A 129 1.82 5.16 -5.17
CA GLY A 129 1.37 5.37 -6.55
C GLY A 129 0.60 6.69 -6.72
N ILE A 130 0.38 7.06 -7.96
CA ILE A 130 -0.52 8.15 -8.39
C ILE A 130 -1.80 7.47 -8.87
N ALA A 131 -2.95 7.83 -8.30
CA ALA A 131 -4.22 7.24 -8.69
C ALA A 131 -4.58 7.64 -10.13
N VAL A 132 -4.65 6.67 -11.04
CA VAL A 132 -5.07 6.91 -12.44
C VAL A 132 -6.49 6.43 -12.70
N SER A 133 -7.05 5.61 -11.81
CA SER A 133 -8.45 5.22 -11.81
C SER A 133 -9.12 5.46 -10.45
N SER A 134 -10.45 5.44 -10.45
CA SER A 134 -11.29 5.20 -9.28
C SER A 134 -11.09 3.78 -8.73
N GLY A 135 -11.64 3.52 -7.54
CA GLY A 135 -11.76 2.16 -7.03
C GLY A 135 -12.87 1.37 -7.73
N TYR A 136 -12.62 0.10 -7.98
CA TYR A 136 -13.55 -0.87 -8.55
C TYR A 136 -13.73 -2.03 -7.57
N SER A 137 -14.95 -2.57 -7.46
CA SER A 137 -15.27 -3.65 -6.51
C SER A 137 -15.43 -5.01 -7.16
N LYS A 138 -15.63 -5.08 -8.49
CA LYS A 138 -15.85 -6.32 -9.25
C LYS A 138 -14.83 -6.43 -10.37
N ALA A 139 -14.28 -7.61 -10.58
CA ALA A 139 -13.33 -7.88 -11.67
C ALA A 139 -13.93 -7.58 -13.06
N ASN A 140 -15.22 -7.89 -13.24
CA ASN A 140 -15.97 -7.68 -14.49
C ASN A 140 -16.67 -6.31 -14.54
N ASP A 141 -16.16 -5.29 -13.84
CA ASP A 141 -16.71 -3.94 -13.96
C ASP A 141 -16.45 -3.41 -15.37
N GLU A 142 -17.52 -3.13 -16.14
CA GLU A 142 -17.43 -2.64 -17.53
C GLU A 142 -16.48 -1.46 -17.69
N ASN A 143 -16.45 -0.54 -16.71
CA ASN A 143 -15.61 0.64 -16.79
C ASN A 143 -14.15 0.33 -16.45
N ALA A 144 -13.88 -0.67 -15.61
CA ALA A 144 -12.53 -1.19 -15.39
C ALA A 144 -12.01 -1.88 -16.66
N VAL A 145 -12.83 -2.74 -17.27
CA VAL A 145 -12.49 -3.43 -18.53
C VAL A 145 -12.21 -2.42 -19.65
N ALA A 146 -13.08 -1.41 -19.82
CA ALA A 146 -12.88 -0.35 -20.80
C ALA A 146 -11.61 0.48 -20.51
N PHE A 147 -11.31 0.76 -19.24
CA PHE A 147 -10.08 1.48 -18.88
C PHE A 147 -8.82 0.66 -19.22
N VAL A 148 -8.81 -0.63 -18.91
CA VAL A 148 -7.69 -1.53 -19.22
C VAL A 148 -7.50 -1.71 -20.71
N THR A 149 -8.57 -1.80 -21.48
CA THR A 149 -8.50 -2.06 -22.93
C THR A 149 -8.22 -0.79 -23.74
N GLU A 150 -8.83 0.34 -23.39
CA GLU A 150 -8.74 1.58 -24.17
C GLU A 150 -7.56 2.48 -23.77
N VAL A 151 -7.24 2.55 -22.47
CA VAL A 151 -6.38 3.61 -21.90
C VAL A 151 -4.99 3.10 -21.56
N ILE A 152 -4.90 2.01 -20.80
CA ILE A 152 -3.63 1.50 -20.27
C ILE A 152 -2.60 1.24 -21.39
N PRO A 153 -2.93 0.53 -22.50
CA PRO A 153 -1.99 0.28 -23.59
C PRO A 153 -1.45 1.55 -24.22
N LYS A 154 -2.30 2.58 -24.37
CA LYS A 154 -1.88 3.87 -24.97
C LYS A 154 -0.96 4.66 -24.06
N ILE A 155 -1.23 4.65 -22.75
CA ILE A 155 -0.31 5.27 -21.78
C ILE A 155 1.03 4.54 -21.79
N HIS A 156 1.04 3.20 -21.79
CA HIS A 156 2.29 2.45 -21.90
C HIS A 156 3.04 2.76 -23.20
N ALA A 157 2.35 2.83 -24.34
CA ALA A 157 2.97 3.25 -25.60
C ALA A 157 3.61 4.65 -25.52
N PHE A 158 2.95 5.62 -24.87
CA PHE A 158 3.53 6.95 -24.62
C PHE A 158 4.77 6.88 -23.72
N LEU A 159 4.73 6.06 -22.66
CA LEU A 159 5.88 5.88 -21.79
C LEU A 159 7.06 5.27 -22.55
N ASP A 160 6.81 4.20 -23.34
CA ASP A 160 7.84 3.47 -24.08
C ASP A 160 8.50 4.33 -25.16
N GLN A 161 7.77 5.25 -25.79
CA GLN A 161 8.31 6.20 -26.77
C GLN A 161 9.32 7.19 -26.15
N HIS A 162 9.11 7.57 -24.89
CA HIS A 162 9.93 8.56 -24.19
C HIS A 162 10.95 7.93 -23.25
N ASP A 163 10.79 6.65 -22.93
CA ASP A 163 11.71 5.87 -22.14
C ASP A 163 12.78 5.26 -23.04
N LYS A 164 13.76 6.08 -23.45
CA LYS A 164 14.97 5.58 -24.13
C LYS A 164 15.69 4.62 -23.18
N LEU A 165 15.44 3.31 -23.28
CA LEU A 165 16.23 2.16 -22.78
C LEU A 165 17.23 2.49 -21.67
N SER A 166 16.77 3.23 -20.66
CA SER A 166 17.58 3.57 -19.51
C SER A 166 17.29 2.41 -18.61
N ASN A 167 18.00 1.31 -18.87
CA ASN A 167 18.09 0.18 -17.96
C ASN A 167 18.10 0.79 -16.57
N PRO A 168 17.09 0.48 -15.73
CA PRO A 168 16.92 1.15 -14.45
C PRO A 168 18.27 1.13 -13.80
N GLU A 169 18.87 2.31 -13.59
CA GLU A 169 20.25 2.45 -13.16
C GLU A 169 20.44 1.46 -12.02
N ILE A 170 21.08 0.33 -12.31
CA ILE A 170 21.23 -0.75 -11.35
C ILE A 170 22.29 -0.16 -10.45
N VAL A 171 21.86 0.64 -9.46
CA VAL A 171 22.76 1.18 -8.46
C VAL A 171 23.43 -0.06 -7.89
N PRO A 172 24.73 -0.29 -8.18
CA PRO A 172 25.36 -1.52 -7.80
C PRO A 172 25.20 -1.59 -6.29
N VAL A 173 24.56 -2.65 -5.82
CA VAL A 173 24.42 -2.89 -4.39
C VAL A 173 25.82 -3.28 -3.92
N THR A 174 26.65 -2.28 -3.66
CA THR A 174 28.02 -2.48 -3.17
C THR A 174 28.06 -3.05 -1.77
N SER A 175 26.92 -3.00 -1.06
CA SER A 175 26.74 -3.62 0.26
C SER A 175 25.27 -3.98 0.49
N LEU A 176 25.07 -5.16 1.08
CA LEU A 176 23.80 -5.64 1.59
C LEU A 176 23.51 -4.92 2.93
N ARG A 177 22.56 -3.98 2.91
CA ARG A 177 22.19 -3.22 4.11
C ARG A 177 21.21 -4.02 4.98
N TYR A 178 20.30 -4.76 4.36
CA TYR A 178 19.20 -5.46 5.01
C TYR A 178 19.45 -6.95 5.18
N PHE A 179 20.44 -7.49 4.49
CA PHE A 179 20.90 -8.86 4.68
C PHE A 179 22.26 -8.87 5.36
N ARG A 180 22.49 -9.86 6.22
CA ARG A 180 23.81 -10.21 6.75
C ARG A 180 24.17 -11.56 6.17
N GLN A 181 25.31 -11.64 5.50
CA GLN A 181 25.87 -12.92 5.09
C GLN A 181 26.43 -13.64 6.33
N ASP A 182 26.06 -14.91 6.49
CA ASP A 182 26.46 -15.81 7.57
C ASP A 182 26.88 -17.14 6.93
N GLY A 183 28.16 -17.23 6.56
CA GLY A 183 28.67 -18.29 5.67
C GLY A 183 28.04 -18.21 4.28
N ASP A 184 27.43 -19.31 3.84
CA ASP A 184 26.73 -19.42 2.55
C ASP A 184 25.25 -19.00 2.63
N GLN A 185 24.78 -18.59 3.81
CA GLN A 185 23.40 -18.18 4.04
C GLN A 185 23.28 -16.66 4.22
N TYR A 186 22.10 -16.13 3.92
CA TYR A 186 21.78 -14.72 4.07
C TYR A 186 20.64 -14.55 5.09
N VAL A 187 20.92 -13.81 6.17
CA VAL A 187 19.96 -13.57 7.25
C VAL A 187 19.43 -12.15 7.17
N VAL A 188 18.10 -11.99 7.22
CA VAL A 188 17.47 -10.66 7.23
C VAL A 188 17.75 -9.94 8.56
N ARG A 189 18.23 -8.70 8.46
CA ARG A 189 18.44 -7.82 9.61
C ARG A 189 17.10 -7.26 10.09
N GLY A 190 16.58 -7.83 11.18
CA GLY A 190 15.42 -7.29 11.88
C GLY A 190 15.78 -6.13 12.81
N ALA A 191 14.91 -5.12 12.87
CA ALA A 191 14.99 -4.08 13.90
C ALA A 191 14.49 -4.63 15.24
N LYS A 192 15.38 -5.30 15.99
CA LYS A 192 15.02 -5.96 17.25
C LYS A 192 14.90 -5.01 18.45
N LEU A 193 15.41 -3.78 18.31
CA LEU A 193 15.50 -2.82 19.42
C LEU A 193 14.13 -2.41 19.97
N SER A 194 13.14 -2.15 19.11
CA SER A 194 11.79 -1.81 19.57
C SER A 194 11.18 -2.93 20.39
N ASN A 195 11.33 -4.18 19.94
CA ASN A 195 10.75 -5.33 20.63
C ASN A 195 11.44 -5.60 21.97
N ILE A 196 12.75 -5.33 22.06
CA ILE A 196 13.49 -5.35 23.33
C ILE A 196 12.97 -4.27 24.28
N LEU A 197 12.79 -3.04 23.81
CA LEU A 197 12.30 -1.93 24.62
C LEU A 197 10.88 -2.18 25.15
N TYR A 198 9.97 -2.66 24.28
CA TYR A 198 8.62 -3.03 24.71
C TYR A 198 8.63 -4.23 25.66
N GLY A 199 9.44 -5.25 25.40
CA GLY A 199 9.61 -6.38 26.31
C GLY A 199 10.08 -5.94 27.69
N LEU A 200 11.09 -5.07 27.76
CA LEU A 200 11.60 -4.51 29.02
C LEU A 200 10.54 -3.69 29.75
N LEU A 201 9.79 -2.84 29.04
CA LEU A 201 8.70 -2.06 29.60
C LEU A 201 7.65 -2.96 30.26
N PHE A 202 7.23 -4.04 29.58
CA PHE A 202 6.25 -4.97 30.13
C PHE A 202 6.80 -5.80 31.30
N ILE A 203 8.10 -6.12 31.32
CA ILE A 203 8.74 -6.73 32.49
C ILE A 203 8.67 -5.78 33.69
N ILE A 204 9.08 -4.52 33.51
CA ILE A 204 9.01 -3.50 34.58
C ILE A 204 7.57 -3.35 35.08
N MET A 205 6.60 -3.27 34.15
CA MET A 205 5.19 -3.17 34.50
C MET A 205 4.69 -4.40 35.26
N SER A 206 5.11 -5.61 34.88
CA SER A 206 4.76 -6.84 35.59
C SER A 206 5.34 -6.85 37.01
N ILE A 207 6.59 -6.42 37.20
CA ILE A 207 7.24 -6.32 38.51
C ILE A 207 6.52 -5.28 39.36
N TRP A 208 6.15 -4.13 38.78
CA TRP A 208 5.41 -3.08 39.47
C TRP A 208 4.02 -3.55 39.91
N ILE A 209 3.29 -4.32 39.09
CA ILE A 209 2.02 -4.94 39.49
C ILE A 209 2.25 -5.97 40.61
N ALA A 210 3.31 -6.77 40.51
CA ALA A 210 3.64 -7.81 41.48
C ALA A 210 4.02 -7.24 42.86
N LEU A 211 4.77 -6.14 42.91
CA LEU A 211 5.31 -5.58 44.16
C LEU A 211 4.56 -4.34 44.66
N GLY A 212 4.06 -3.50 43.76
CA GLY A 212 3.51 -2.18 44.08
C GLY A 212 2.02 -2.17 44.44
N VAL A 213 1.28 -3.24 44.16
CA VAL A 213 -0.15 -3.33 44.48
C VAL A 213 -0.33 -4.16 45.76
N PRO A 214 -0.70 -3.55 46.90
CA PRO A 214 -0.71 -4.25 48.19
C PRO A 214 -1.83 -5.30 48.30
N GLU A 215 -3.01 -5.02 47.73
CA GLU A 215 -4.14 -5.94 47.73
C GLU A 215 -4.18 -6.75 46.44
N LYS A 216 -3.99 -8.07 46.52
CA LYS A 216 -4.02 -8.95 45.35
C LYS A 216 -5.43 -9.51 45.12
N THR A 217 -6.25 -8.76 44.40
CA THR A 217 -7.55 -9.27 43.92
C THR A 217 -7.35 -10.19 42.71
N PHE A 218 -8.36 -11.02 42.43
CA PHE A 218 -8.36 -11.91 41.26
C PHE A 218 -8.12 -11.15 39.94
N GLY A 219 -8.69 -9.95 39.80
CA GLY A 219 -8.48 -9.10 38.63
C GLY A 219 -7.02 -8.67 38.43
N ILE A 220 -6.29 -8.43 39.52
CA ILE A 220 -4.87 -8.06 39.46
C ILE A 220 -4.01 -9.23 39.00
N TYR A 221 -4.32 -10.46 39.44
CA TYR A 221 -3.63 -11.66 38.94
C TYR A 221 -3.86 -11.86 37.43
N ILE A 222 -5.09 -11.68 36.94
CA ILE A 222 -5.39 -11.75 35.50
C ILE A 222 -4.59 -10.69 34.74
N ALA A 223 -4.59 -9.45 35.22
CA ALA A 223 -3.84 -8.37 34.58
C ALA A 223 -2.33 -8.69 34.54
N GLN A 224 -1.77 -9.22 35.63
CA GLN A 224 -0.36 -9.62 35.67
C GLN A 224 -0.05 -10.75 34.68
N VAL A 225 -0.88 -11.79 34.62
CA VAL A 225 -0.72 -12.89 33.65
C VAL A 225 -0.80 -12.36 32.21
N PHE A 226 -1.72 -11.45 31.93
CA PHE A 226 -1.83 -10.82 30.61
C PHE A 226 -0.56 -10.04 30.24
N VAL A 227 -0.01 -9.25 31.17
CA VAL A 227 1.24 -8.52 30.94
C VAL A 227 2.42 -9.47 30.70
N LEU A 228 2.53 -10.56 31.49
CA LEU A 228 3.55 -11.59 31.27
C LEU A 228 3.41 -12.25 29.90
N LEU A 229 2.18 -12.48 29.44
CA LEU A 229 1.95 -13.03 28.10
C LEU A 229 2.45 -12.06 27.00
N LEU A 230 2.27 -10.75 27.18
CA LEU A 230 2.86 -9.75 26.28
C LEU A 230 4.39 -9.83 26.29
N VAL A 231 5.03 -9.97 27.46
CA VAL A 231 6.49 -10.18 27.55
C VAL A 231 6.91 -11.37 26.69
N VAL A 232 6.23 -12.51 26.82
CA VAL A 232 6.53 -13.71 26.03
C VAL A 232 6.40 -13.44 24.53
N ILE A 233 5.37 -12.71 24.09
CA ILE A 233 5.19 -12.35 22.67
C ILE A 233 6.36 -11.49 22.17
N PHE A 234 6.70 -10.41 22.87
CA PHE A 234 7.75 -9.49 22.44
C PHE A 234 9.14 -10.15 22.49
N VAL A 235 9.42 -10.95 23.52
CA VAL A 235 10.68 -11.70 23.62
C VAL A 235 10.78 -12.75 22.50
N ASN A 236 9.73 -13.52 22.24
CA ASN A 236 9.73 -14.51 21.15
C ASN A 236 10.00 -13.86 19.79
N SER A 237 9.49 -12.64 19.55
CA SER A 237 9.73 -11.92 18.30
C SER A 237 11.22 -11.61 18.03
N ILE A 238 12.06 -11.51 19.07
CA ILE A 238 13.51 -11.27 18.96
C ILE A 238 14.20 -12.49 18.35
N PHE A 239 13.68 -13.69 18.61
CA PHE A 239 14.24 -14.95 18.11
C PHE A 239 13.79 -15.29 16.69
N ILE A 240 12.77 -14.59 16.16
CA ILE A 240 12.35 -14.78 14.77
C ILE A 240 13.47 -14.29 13.85
N LYS A 241 13.94 -15.17 12.96
CA LYS A 241 14.90 -14.85 11.89
C LYS A 241 14.39 -15.44 10.57
N PHE A 242 14.71 -14.75 9.49
CA PHE A 242 14.51 -15.24 8.14
C PHE A 242 15.87 -15.50 7.53
N VAL A 243 16.10 -16.75 7.13
CA VAL A 243 17.36 -17.26 6.59
C VAL A 243 17.10 -17.72 5.16
N PHE A 244 17.88 -17.18 4.24
CA PHE A 244 17.85 -17.53 2.83
C PHE A 244 19.09 -18.36 2.54
N ASP A 245 18.89 -19.57 2.03
CA ASP A 245 19.96 -20.48 1.65
C ASP A 245 19.91 -20.67 0.12
N PRO A 246 20.77 -19.97 -0.64
CA PRO A 246 20.80 -20.10 -2.10
C PRO A 246 21.28 -21.47 -2.58
N GLN A 247 22.13 -22.15 -1.81
CA GLN A 247 22.67 -23.48 -2.16
C GLN A 247 21.57 -24.54 -2.04
N GLN A 248 20.81 -24.51 -0.94
CA GLN A 248 19.68 -25.41 -0.74
C GLN A 248 18.40 -24.93 -1.42
N ARG A 249 18.41 -23.73 -2.02
CA ARG A 249 17.24 -23.07 -2.63
C ARG A 249 16.05 -22.99 -1.68
N THR A 250 16.28 -22.62 -0.41
CA THR A 250 15.24 -22.58 0.63
C THR A 250 15.20 -21.28 1.41
N VAL A 251 14.00 -20.89 1.84
CA VAL A 251 13.74 -19.82 2.83
C VAL A 251 13.27 -20.45 4.12
N LYS A 252 14.02 -20.23 5.20
CA LYS A 252 13.72 -20.73 6.54
C LYS A 252 13.31 -19.58 7.45
N ARG A 253 12.11 -19.65 8.00
CA ARG A 253 11.72 -18.87 9.18
C ARG A 253 12.09 -19.68 10.40
N THR A 254 13.05 -19.20 11.19
CA THR A 254 13.41 -19.80 12.48
C THR A 254 12.85 -18.96 13.62
N ALA A 255 12.41 -19.61 14.70
CA ALA A 255 11.89 -18.99 15.90
C ALA A 255 12.38 -19.73 17.15
N LEU A 256 12.06 -19.23 18.34
CA LEU A 256 12.48 -19.86 19.61
C LEU A 256 11.92 -21.28 19.76
N PHE A 257 10.66 -21.48 19.33
CA PHE A 257 10.00 -22.78 19.40
C PHE A 257 10.05 -23.48 18.05
N SER A 258 10.55 -24.73 18.03
CA SER A 258 10.78 -25.49 16.80
C SER A 258 9.52 -25.68 15.94
N TYR A 259 8.34 -25.83 16.54
CA TYR A 259 7.07 -25.96 15.80
C TYR A 259 6.68 -24.69 15.02
N MET A 260 7.25 -23.53 15.36
CA MET A 260 7.05 -22.28 14.63
C MET A 260 8.00 -22.13 13.44
N ASN A 261 8.98 -23.03 13.31
CA ASN A 261 9.89 -23.03 12.18
C ASN A 261 9.13 -23.42 10.92
N LYS A 262 9.37 -22.70 9.84
CA LYS A 262 8.81 -23.00 8.52
C LYS A 262 9.90 -22.92 7.49
N GLU A 263 9.86 -23.84 6.54
CA GLU A 263 10.79 -23.92 5.43
C GLU A 263 10.00 -23.90 4.13
N TYR A 264 10.47 -23.11 3.18
CA TYR A 264 9.84 -22.93 1.87
C TYR A 264 10.90 -23.10 0.79
N SER A 265 10.57 -23.87 -0.26
CA SER A 265 11.44 -24.01 -1.43
C SER A 265 11.31 -22.81 -2.36
N PHE A 266 12.42 -22.38 -2.97
CA PHE A 266 12.44 -21.36 -4.02
C PHE A 266 11.67 -21.80 -5.26
N GLU A 267 11.53 -23.10 -5.51
CA GLU A 267 10.77 -23.64 -6.65
C GLU A 267 9.28 -23.34 -6.55
N HIS A 268 8.78 -23.10 -5.34
CA HIS A 268 7.39 -22.77 -5.09
C HIS A 268 7.18 -21.27 -4.97
N PHE A 269 8.19 -20.46 -5.25
CA PHE A 269 8.10 -19.01 -5.13
C PHE A 269 7.24 -18.42 -6.26
N LEU A 270 6.20 -17.69 -5.88
CA LEU A 270 5.27 -17.05 -6.81
C LEU A 270 5.61 -15.58 -7.07
N GLY A 271 6.22 -14.90 -6.09
CA GLY A 271 6.58 -13.49 -6.23
C GLY A 271 6.70 -12.73 -4.90
N VAL A 272 7.09 -11.47 -5.02
CA VAL A 272 7.15 -10.50 -3.92
C VAL A 272 5.97 -9.54 -4.02
N GLN A 273 5.28 -9.30 -2.91
CA GLN A 273 4.25 -8.28 -2.81
C GLN A 273 4.59 -7.28 -1.71
N ALA A 274 4.46 -5.99 -2.01
CA ALA A 274 4.56 -4.93 -1.02
C ALA A 274 3.15 -4.53 -0.56
N VAL A 275 2.83 -4.70 0.73
CA VAL A 275 1.53 -4.38 1.31
C VAL A 275 1.64 -3.12 2.16
N ARG A 276 0.89 -2.09 1.79
CA ARG A 276 0.86 -0.82 2.51
C ARG A 276 -0.17 -0.88 3.63
N HIS A 277 0.28 -0.56 4.84
CA HIS A 277 -0.56 -0.45 6.04
C HIS A 277 -0.95 1.00 6.30
N THR A 278 -2.23 1.18 6.60
CA THR A 278 -2.78 2.46 7.04
C THR A 278 -3.74 2.22 8.20
N THR A 279 -3.51 2.88 9.33
CA THR A 279 -4.41 2.85 10.50
C THR A 279 -5.05 4.23 10.62
N ASN A 280 -6.38 4.30 10.68
CA ASN A 280 -7.13 5.57 10.73
C ASN A 280 -6.73 6.55 9.61
N MET A 281 -6.56 6.04 8.38
CA MET A 281 -6.08 6.79 7.20
C MET A 281 -4.64 7.34 7.31
N ILE A 282 -3.95 7.12 8.43
CA ILE A 282 -2.54 7.47 8.60
C ILE A 282 -1.69 6.30 8.14
N TYR A 283 -0.69 6.58 7.31
CA TYR A 283 0.25 5.57 6.85
C TYR A 283 1.16 5.10 7.99
N THR A 284 1.16 3.80 8.24
CA THR A 284 1.91 3.18 9.34
C THR A 284 3.13 2.40 8.87
N GLY A 285 3.16 1.97 7.61
CA GLY A 285 4.32 1.29 7.03
C GLY A 285 3.97 0.48 5.79
N THR A 286 4.98 -0.17 5.22
CA THR A 286 4.83 -1.10 4.10
C THR A 286 5.56 -2.39 4.45
N SER A 287 4.84 -3.52 4.44
CA SER A 287 5.40 -4.85 4.62
C SER A 287 5.75 -5.49 3.28
N VAL A 288 6.75 -6.35 3.28
CA VAL A 288 7.21 -7.14 2.13
C VAL A 288 6.84 -8.59 2.40
N HIS A 289 5.91 -9.10 1.60
CA HIS A 289 5.40 -10.46 1.67
C HIS A 289 6.01 -11.27 0.52
N LEU A 290 6.50 -12.45 0.84
CA LEU A 290 6.87 -13.46 -0.15
C LEU A 290 5.71 -14.44 -0.29
N HIS A 291 5.33 -14.74 -1.52
CA HIS A 291 4.27 -15.70 -1.81
C HIS A 291 4.87 -17.02 -2.26
N PHE A 292 4.44 -18.11 -1.62
CA PHE A 292 4.84 -19.47 -1.95
C PHE A 292 3.63 -20.34 -2.22
N LEU A 293 3.75 -21.31 -3.13
CA LEU A 293 2.74 -22.34 -3.35
C LEU A 293 2.87 -23.44 -2.29
N ASP A 294 1.79 -23.71 -1.57
CA ASP A 294 1.74 -24.77 -0.54
C ASP A 294 1.45 -26.14 -1.16
N VAL A 295 2.46 -26.71 -1.82
CA VAL A 295 2.38 -28.04 -2.44
C VAL A 295 1.98 -29.15 -1.43
N PRO A 296 2.44 -29.17 -0.16
CA PRO A 296 2.15 -30.28 0.75
C PRO A 296 0.73 -30.35 1.31
N LYS A 297 -0.03 -29.25 1.39
CA LYS A 297 -1.31 -29.24 2.15
C LYS A 297 -2.53 -28.77 1.38
N SER A 298 -2.41 -27.80 0.47
CA SER A 298 -3.60 -27.13 -0.04
C SER A 298 -3.52 -26.56 -1.46
N ASN A 299 -2.32 -26.54 -2.07
CA ASN A 299 -2.05 -25.86 -3.34
C ASN A 299 -2.50 -24.39 -3.33
N LYS A 300 -2.56 -23.77 -2.14
CA LYS A 300 -2.90 -22.36 -1.96
C LYS A 300 -1.62 -21.54 -1.79
N ALA A 301 -1.69 -20.26 -2.16
CA ALA A 301 -0.60 -19.33 -1.88
C ALA A 301 -0.51 -19.07 -0.36
N ILE A 302 0.67 -19.31 0.21
CA ILE A 302 1.03 -18.90 1.56
C ILE A 302 1.80 -17.58 1.48
N GLU A 303 1.40 -16.63 2.32
CA GLU A 303 2.12 -15.38 2.49
C GLU A 303 3.10 -15.47 3.66
N LEU A 304 4.33 -15.03 3.41
CA LEU A 304 5.36 -14.88 4.42
C LEU A 304 5.80 -13.42 4.48
N GLU A 305 5.39 -12.69 5.52
CA GLU A 305 5.93 -11.36 5.80
C GLU A 305 7.38 -11.48 6.28
N VAL A 306 8.32 -10.94 5.51
CA VAL A 306 9.77 -11.05 5.80
C VAL A 306 10.33 -9.76 6.38
N ALA A 307 9.75 -8.61 6.02
CA ALA A 307 10.19 -7.32 6.51
C ALA A 307 9.05 -6.28 6.48
N SER A 308 9.17 -5.26 7.33
CA SER A 308 8.27 -4.12 7.34
C SER A 308 9.04 -2.84 7.56
N TYR A 309 8.78 -1.82 6.74
CA TYR A 309 9.49 -0.54 6.77
C TYR A 309 8.54 0.64 6.66
N TYR A 310 8.81 1.68 7.44
CA TYR A 310 8.08 2.95 7.32
C TYR A 310 8.42 3.68 6.01
N ARG A 311 9.69 3.74 5.59
CA ARG A 311 10.10 4.48 4.38
C ARG A 311 10.07 3.58 3.15
N VAL A 312 9.36 3.99 2.09
CA VAL A 312 9.26 3.26 0.81
C VAL A 312 10.64 3.00 0.18
N LYS A 313 11.57 3.95 0.25
CA LYS A 313 12.95 3.76 -0.26
C LYS A 313 13.64 2.53 0.35
N ASN A 314 13.32 2.20 1.60
CA ASN A 314 13.89 1.03 2.27
C ASN A 314 13.25 -0.26 1.74
N VAL A 315 11.97 -0.23 1.36
CA VAL A 315 11.27 -1.36 0.72
C VAL A 315 11.87 -1.62 -0.67
N ASP A 316 12.00 -0.58 -1.50
CA ASP A 316 12.60 -0.73 -2.83
C ASP A 316 14.02 -1.30 -2.72
N ARG A 317 14.85 -0.79 -1.79
CA ARG A 317 16.21 -1.29 -1.57
C ARG A 317 16.23 -2.72 -1.02
N PHE A 318 15.33 -3.06 -0.09
CA PHE A 318 15.21 -4.42 0.41
C PHE A 318 14.90 -5.41 -0.72
N ILE A 319 13.97 -5.05 -1.62
CA ILE A 319 13.59 -5.91 -2.74
C ILE A 319 14.74 -6.04 -3.76
N GLN A 320 15.49 -4.96 -4.01
CA GLN A 320 16.70 -5.03 -4.84
C GLN A 320 17.74 -5.99 -4.24
N GLU A 321 18.01 -5.90 -2.94
CA GLU A 321 18.94 -6.80 -2.25
C GLU A 321 18.41 -8.25 -2.23
N PHE A 322 17.09 -8.43 -2.07
CA PHE A 322 16.43 -9.73 -2.14
C PHE A 322 16.66 -10.43 -3.48
N HIS A 323 16.52 -9.74 -4.61
CA HIS A 323 16.77 -10.32 -5.93
C HIS A 323 18.24 -10.73 -6.16
N GLN A 324 19.18 -10.13 -5.43
CA GLN A 324 20.58 -10.55 -5.47
C GLN A 324 20.86 -11.78 -4.60
N VAL A 325 20.21 -11.85 -3.44
CA VAL A 325 20.30 -12.98 -2.51
C VAL A 325 19.58 -14.21 -3.07
N MET A 326 18.46 -14.00 -3.75
CA MET A 326 17.68 -15.03 -4.41
C MET A 326 17.73 -14.81 -5.93
N PRO A 327 18.81 -15.22 -6.61
CA PRO A 327 18.88 -15.19 -8.06
C PRO A 327 17.85 -16.17 -8.60
N LEU A 328 16.67 -15.66 -8.94
CA LEU A 328 15.68 -16.40 -9.70
C LEU A 328 16.32 -16.61 -11.08
N GLN A 329 16.43 -17.86 -11.54
CA GLN A 329 16.72 -18.09 -12.95
C GLN A 329 15.63 -17.38 -13.75
N ASP A 330 16.02 -16.42 -14.59
CA ASP A 330 15.13 -15.78 -15.55
C ASP A 330 14.46 -16.87 -16.40
N SER A 331 13.27 -17.29 -16.01
CA SER A 331 12.37 -18.00 -16.92
C SER A 331 11.80 -16.96 -17.88
N PRO A 332 11.89 -17.17 -19.20
CA PRO A 332 11.38 -16.25 -20.19
C PRO A 332 9.85 -16.34 -20.22
N SER A 333 9.19 -15.69 -19.26
CA SER A 333 7.74 -15.46 -19.30
C SER A 333 7.32 -14.37 -18.30
N SER A 334 7.90 -13.17 -18.40
CA SER A 334 7.26 -11.95 -17.88
C SER A 334 6.23 -11.38 -18.86
N THR A 335 5.53 -12.27 -19.57
CA THR A 335 4.36 -11.94 -20.38
C THR A 335 3.23 -12.80 -19.85
N ALA A 336 2.13 -12.16 -19.46
CA ALA A 336 0.87 -12.76 -18.97
C ALA A 336 0.84 -13.24 -17.51
N ALA A 337 0.69 -12.29 -16.59
CA ALA A 337 -0.19 -12.49 -15.43
C ALA A 337 -0.93 -11.17 -15.13
N SER A 338 -1.63 -10.69 -16.15
CA SER A 338 -2.73 -9.76 -16.04
C SER A 338 -4.01 -10.55 -16.22
N ILE A 339 -4.65 -10.90 -15.11
CA ILE A 339 -6.11 -11.07 -15.01
C ILE A 339 -6.55 -10.28 -13.79
#